data_AF-A0A3C0PNF3-F1
#
_entry.id   AF-A0A3C0PNF3-F1
#
_cell.length_a   1.000
_cell.length_b   1.000
_cell.length_c   1.000
_cell.angle_alpha   90.00
_cell.angle_beta   90.00
_cell.angle_gamma   90.00
#
_symmetry.space_group_name_H-M   'P 1'
#
loop_
_entity.id
_entity.type
_entity.pdbx_description
1 polymer ?
#
loop_
_entity_poly.entity_id
_entity_poly.type
_entity_poly.pdbx_seq_one_letter_code
_entity_poly.pdbx_strand_id
1 'polypeptide(L)' 'WNETNSPLRRTVTQAEVGKSALYLLSDLGSGVTGEILHVDAGYHVIGMKGLDLPE' A
#
# COMPACT_ATOMS: atom_id res chain seq x y z
N TRP A 1 13.80 -5.99 2.61
CA TRP A 1 12.98 -5.90 3.84
C TRP A 1 11.51 -5.62 3.54
N ASN A 2 11.10 -4.43 3.05
CA ASN A 2 9.68 -4.20 2.72
C ASN A 2 9.13 -5.21 1.70
N GLU A 3 9.87 -5.44 0.61
CA GLU A 3 9.43 -6.32 -0.48
C GLU A 3 9.03 -7.72 0.00
N THR A 4 9.85 -8.35 0.83
CA THR A 4 9.60 -9.70 1.33
C THR A 4 8.57 -9.73 2.46
N ASN A 5 8.40 -8.66 3.23
CA ASN A 5 7.50 -8.66 4.40
C ASN A 5 6.10 -8.11 4.10
N SER A 6 5.93 -7.29 3.05
CA SER A 6 4.61 -6.86 2.59
C SER A 6 3.73 -8.06 2.22
N PRO A 7 2.42 -8.06 2.54
CA PRO A 7 1.47 -9.10 2.13
C PRO A 7 1.52 -9.43 0.63
N LEU A 8 1.67 -8.44 -0.26
CA LEU A 8 1.76 -8.70 -1.70
C LEU A 8 3.15 -9.14 -2.18
N ARG A 9 4.13 -9.28 -1.28
CA ARG A 9 5.49 -9.79 -1.57
C ARG A 9 6.23 -9.05 -2.68
N ARG A 10 5.99 -7.74 -2.76
CA ARG A 10 6.64 -6.83 -3.70
C ARG A 10 6.59 -5.41 -3.19
N THR A 11 7.42 -4.54 -3.77
CA THR A 11 7.27 -3.10 -3.60
C THR A 11 6.16 -2.56 -4.50
N VAL A 12 5.59 -1.43 -4.07
CA VAL A 12 4.63 -0.69 -4.88
C VAL A 12 5.35 0.00 -6.05
N THR A 13 4.67 0.10 -7.17
CA THR A 13 5.15 0.87 -8.34
C THR A 13 4.61 2.29 -8.34
N GLN A 14 5.30 3.22 -9.01
CA GLN A 14 4.80 4.60 -9.19
C GLN A 14 3.43 4.64 -9.88
N ALA A 15 3.17 3.71 -10.80
CA ALA A 15 1.88 3.62 -11.48
C ALA A 15 0.72 3.28 -10.53
N GLU A 16 0.96 2.47 -9.50
CA GLU A 16 -0.06 2.12 -8.51
C GLU A 16 -0.34 3.26 -7.53
N VAL A 17 0.71 4.00 -7.15
CA VAL A 17 0.55 5.26 -6.41
C VAL A 17 -0.24 6.26 -7.25
N GLY A 18 0.09 6.41 -8.54
CA GLY A 18 -0.63 7.29 -9.46
C GLY A 18 -2.10 6.94 -9.63
N LYS A 19 -2.45 5.65 -9.73
CA LYS A 19 -3.85 5.20 -9.78
C LYS A 19 -4.62 5.53 -8.49
N SER A 20 -3.98 5.36 -7.34
CA SER A 20 -4.59 5.68 -6.05
C SER A 20 -4.76 7.20 -5.86
N ALA A 21 -3.80 7.99 -6.33
CA ALA A 21 -3.91 9.44 -6.39
C ALA A 21 -5.06 9.88 -7.33
N LEU A 22 -5.20 9.24 -8.49
CA LEU A 22 -6.32 9.50 -9.41
C LEU A 22 -7.66 9.22 -8.72
N TYR A 23 -7.79 8.13 -7.97
CA TYR A 23 -8.99 7.87 -7.18
C TYR A 23 -9.29 9.03 -6.21
N LEU A 24 -8.31 9.46 -5.42
CA LEU A 24 -8.49 10.53 -4.42
C LEU A 24 -8.78 11.91 -5.04
N LEU A 25 -8.26 12.20 -6.24
CA LEU A 25 -8.41 13.50 -6.90
C LEU A 25 -9.58 13.57 -7.88
N SER A 26 -10.21 12.44 -8.20
CA SER A 26 -11.35 12.36 -9.13
C SER A 26 -12.68 12.30 -8.40
N ASP A 27 -13.77 12.41 -9.15
CA ASP A 27 -15.13 12.27 -8.63
C ASP A 27 -15.40 10.88 -8.00
N LEU A 28 -14.58 9.88 -8.31
CA LEU A 28 -14.63 8.55 -7.66
C LEU A 28 -14.36 8.63 -6.16
N GLY A 29 -13.59 9.63 -5.71
CA GLY A 29 -13.28 9.91 -4.31
C GLY A 29 -14.21 10.94 -3.67
N SER A 30 -15.29 11.37 -4.34
CA SER A 30 -16.14 12.49 -3.90
C SER A 30 -16.72 12.40 -2.48
N GLY A 31 -16.86 11.18 -1.94
CA GLY A 31 -17.31 10.93 -0.57
C GLY A 31 -16.21 10.68 0.45
N VAL A 32 -14.93 10.73 0.05
CA VAL A 32 -13.80 10.37 0.91
C VAL A 32 -13.05 11.63 1.34
N THR A 33 -12.94 11.84 2.66
CA THR A 33 -12.26 12.99 3.25
C THR A 33 -11.63 12.62 4.59
N GLY A 34 -10.53 13.29 4.96
CA GLY A 34 -9.84 13.05 6.24
C GLY A 34 -9.09 11.72 6.34
N GLU A 35 -8.97 10.98 5.23
CA GLU A 35 -8.41 9.62 5.22
C GLU A 35 -6.92 9.56 4.88
N ILE A 36 -6.25 8.53 5.42
CA ILE A 36 -4.89 8.13 5.03
C ILE A 36 -5.00 6.81 4.26
N LEU A 37 -4.94 6.89 2.93
CA LEU A 37 -4.96 5.71 2.08
C LEU A 37 -3.56 5.08 1.97
N HIS A 38 -3.38 3.92 2.57
CA HIS A 38 -2.14 3.16 2.47
C HIS A 38 -2.00 2.50 1.09
N VAL A 39 -0.94 2.87 0.36
CA VAL A 39 -0.59 2.32 -0.95
C VAL A 39 0.81 1.73 -0.88
N ASP A 40 0.92 0.61 -0.18
CA ASP A 40 2.21 0.10 0.33
C ASP A 40 2.34 -1.43 0.21
N ALA A 41 1.56 -2.05 -0.67
CA ALA A 41 1.47 -3.50 -0.78
C ALA A 41 1.05 -4.22 0.52
N GLY A 42 0.37 -3.50 1.43
CA GLY A 42 -0.09 -3.99 2.72
C GLY A 42 0.97 -3.93 3.82
N TYR A 43 2.06 -3.20 3.63
CA TYR A 43 3.17 -3.19 4.57
C TYR A 43 2.78 -2.71 5.97
N HIS A 44 1.95 -1.67 6.07
CA HIS A 44 1.59 -1.03 7.35
C HIS A 44 0.89 -1.94 8.36
N VAL A 45 0.26 -3.04 7.93
CA VAL A 45 -0.37 -4.00 8.86
C VAL A 45 0.63 -4.97 9.50
N ILE A 46 1.88 -4.98 9.04
CA ILE A 46 2.89 -5.92 9.51
C ILE A 46 3.53 -5.39 10.80
N GLY A 47 3.16 -6.01 11.93
CA GLY A 47 3.75 -5.72 13.25
C GLY A 47 5.03 -6.50 13.55
N MET A 48 5.32 -7.55 12.80
CA MET A 48 6.51 -8.40 12.97
C MET A 48 6.86 -9.11 11.66
N LYS A 49 8.15 -9.36 11.44
CA LYS A 49 8.63 -10.20 10.32
C LYS A 49 8.00 -11.59 10.39
N GLY A 50 7.59 -12.13 9.23
CA GLY A 50 7.11 -13.50 9.15
C GLY A 50 8.21 -14.51 9.50
N LEU A 51 7.89 -15.48 10.35
CA LEU A 51 8.85 -16.46 10.89
C LEU A 51 9.55 -17.28 9.80
N ASP A 52 8.85 -17.56 8.71
CA ASP A 52 9.33 -18.43 7.63
C ASP A 52 9.94 -17.64 6.45
N LEU A 53 10.23 -16.35 6.65
CA LEU A 53 10.69 -15.47 5.56
C LEU A 53 12.21 -15.36 5.51
N PRO A 54 12.81 -15.36 4.31
CA PRO A 54 14.25 -15.16 4.13
C PRO A 54 14.70 -13.89 4.86
N GLU A 55 15.98 -13.85 5.30
CA GLU A 55 16.58 -12.65 5.90
C GLU A 55 16.32 -11.36 5.11
#